data_AF-A0A0P9D239-F1
#
_entry.id   AF-A0A0P9D239-F1
#
_cell.length_a   1.000
_cell.length_b   1.000
_cell.length_c   1.000
_cell.angle_alpha   90.00
_cell.angle_beta   90.00
_cell.angle_gamma   90.00
#
_symmetry.space_group_name_H-M   'P 1'
#
loop_
_entity.id
_entity.type
_entity.pdbx_description
1 polymer ?
#
loop_
_entity_poly.entity_id
_entity_poly.type
_entity_poly.pdbx_seq_one_letter_code
_entity_poly.pdbx_strand_id
1 'polypeptide(L)'
;MPFAADIRHWPTAAALAAHLAQYDPAICAWVAGLTIHHTIIPTAAQWRGHATMEGLKTFYSDKGWDAGPHLFIAPDGIWQLTPMNLPGIHAGRCNAAHWGIEVCGNYNAAPWPQNLAELA
;
A
#
# COMPACT_ATOMS: atom_id res chain seq x y z
N MET A 1 18.53 9.17 -3.33
CA MET A 1 17.27 9.87 -3.67
C MET A 1 16.46 10.00 -2.38
N PRO A 2 15.67 11.08 -2.19
CA PRO A 2 14.71 11.11 -1.08
C PRO A 2 13.68 9.99 -1.25
N PHE A 3 13.20 9.43 -0.14
CA PHE A 3 12.15 8.40 -0.17
C PHE A 3 10.86 8.97 -0.77
N ALA A 4 10.33 8.35 -1.82
CA ALA A 4 9.10 8.71 -2.50
C ALA A 4 7.88 8.33 -1.65
N ALA A 5 7.33 9.32 -0.94
CA ALA A 5 6.14 9.16 -0.11
C ALA A 5 5.10 10.26 -0.37
N ASP A 6 3.83 9.85 -0.39
CA ASP A 6 2.63 10.67 -0.37
C ASP A 6 1.59 9.92 0.48
N ILE A 7 1.69 10.08 1.80
CA ILE A 7 0.86 9.34 2.74
C ILE A 7 -0.56 9.92 2.75
N ARG A 8 -1.53 9.09 2.36
CA ARG A 8 -2.95 9.45 2.30
C ARG A 8 -3.79 8.32 2.88
N HIS A 9 -5.02 8.65 3.27
CA HIS A 9 -5.96 7.69 3.85
C HIS A 9 -7.35 7.84 3.22
N TRP A 10 -7.97 6.71 2.90
CA TRP A 10 -9.37 6.61 2.51
C TRP A 10 -10.06 5.59 3.40
N PRO A 11 -11.11 5.97 4.14
CA PRO A 11 -11.83 5.04 5.02
C PRO A 11 -12.48 3.85 4.29
N THR A 12 -12.72 3.95 2.98
CA THR A 12 -13.39 2.92 2.18
C THR A 12 -12.80 2.82 0.77
N ALA A 13 -12.98 1.65 0.13
CA ALA A 13 -12.65 1.44 -1.27
C ALA A 13 -13.40 2.41 -2.21
N ALA A 14 -14.66 2.72 -1.91
CA ALA A 14 -15.43 3.70 -2.67
C ALA A 14 -14.83 5.12 -2.60
N ALA A 15 -14.29 5.53 -1.46
CA ALA A 15 -13.63 6.83 -1.33
C ALA A 15 -12.31 6.88 -2.13
N LEU A 16 -11.53 5.80 -2.14
CA LEU A 16 -10.35 5.68 -3.00
C LEU A 16 -10.75 5.70 -4.49
N ALA A 17 -11.76 4.92 -4.89
CA ALA A 17 -12.24 4.89 -6.27
C ALA A 17 -12.72 6.26 -6.74
N ALA A 18 -13.46 7.00 -5.91
CA ALA A 18 -13.89 8.35 -6.21
C ALA A 18 -12.71 9.33 -6.35
N HIS A 19 -11.65 9.15 -5.57
CA HIS A 19 -10.42 9.93 -5.72
C HIS A 19 -9.72 9.61 -7.04
N LEU A 20 -9.51 8.33 -7.36
CA LEU A 20 -8.83 7.89 -8.58
C LEU A 20 -9.59 8.31 -9.85
N ALA A 21 -10.92 8.35 -9.81
CA ALA A 21 -11.76 8.80 -10.93
C ALA A 21 -11.54 10.27 -11.34
N GLN A 22 -10.83 11.06 -10.54
CA GLN A 22 -10.48 12.45 -10.85
C GLN A 22 -9.23 12.58 -11.74
N TYR A 23 -8.50 11.50 -11.95
CA TYR A 23 -7.22 11.50 -12.66
C TYR A 23 -7.30 10.76 -13.99
N ASP A 24 -6.46 11.19 -14.94
CA ASP A 24 -6.28 10.49 -16.21
C ASP A 24 -5.55 9.15 -15.98
N PRO A 25 -6.14 7.99 -16.32
CA PRO A 25 -5.47 6.69 -16.19
C PRO A 25 -4.16 6.60 -16.97
N ALA A 26 -3.97 7.40 -18.02
CA ALA A 26 -2.72 7.43 -18.78
C ALA A 26 -1.49 7.83 -17.94
N ILE A 27 -1.69 8.53 -16.81
CA ILE A 27 -0.63 8.84 -15.83
C ILE A 27 0.00 7.55 -15.29
N CYS A 28 -0.77 6.48 -15.20
CA CYS A 28 -0.33 5.18 -14.70
C CYS A 28 -0.28 4.12 -15.81
N ALA A 29 -0.08 4.52 -17.08
CA ALA A 29 -0.06 3.61 -18.23
C ALA A 29 1.06 2.54 -18.16
N TRP A 30 2.05 2.71 -17.27
CA TRP A 30 3.07 1.71 -16.99
C TRP A 30 2.54 0.50 -16.19
N VAL A 31 1.40 0.64 -15.53
CA VAL A 31 0.81 -0.38 -14.67
C VAL A 31 0.02 -1.39 -15.51
N ALA A 32 0.40 -2.66 -15.39
CA ALA A 32 -0.21 -3.81 -16.06
C ALA A 32 -0.85 -4.81 -15.09
N GLY A 33 -0.71 -4.62 -13.78
CA GLY A 33 -1.27 -5.55 -12.79
C GLY A 33 -1.09 -5.10 -11.34
N LEU A 34 -1.49 -5.99 -10.43
CA LEU A 34 -1.36 -5.81 -8.98
C LEU A 34 -0.50 -6.95 -8.40
N THR A 35 0.30 -6.64 -7.39
CA THR A 35 0.94 -7.65 -6.55
C THR A 35 0.44 -7.51 -5.12
N ILE A 36 -0.22 -8.55 -4.61
CA ILE A 36 -0.79 -8.54 -3.26
C ILE A 36 0.14 -9.30 -2.31
N HIS A 37 0.44 -8.67 -1.19
CA HIS A 37 1.27 -9.16 -0.10
C HIS A 37 0.54 -8.98 1.23
N HIS A 38 1.20 -9.40 2.30
CA HIS A 38 0.83 -9.05 3.65
C HIS A 38 2.02 -8.48 4.40
N THR A 39 1.76 -7.63 5.38
CA THR A 39 2.85 -6.95 6.08
C THR A 39 3.69 -7.89 6.94
N ILE A 40 3.12 -9.00 7.43
CA ILE A 40 3.61 -9.85 8.54
C ILE A 40 3.66 -9.05 9.86
N ILE A 41 4.37 -7.92 9.86
CA ILE A 41 4.41 -6.88 10.89
C ILE A 41 4.34 -5.53 10.17
N PRO A 42 3.47 -4.59 10.55
CA PRO A 42 2.52 -4.65 11.67
C PRO A 42 1.36 -5.61 11.42
N THR A 43 0.82 -6.19 12.48
CA THR A 43 -0.48 -6.87 12.46
C THR A 43 -1.62 -5.87 12.62
N ALA A 44 -2.86 -6.28 12.33
CA ALA A 44 -4.06 -5.47 12.57
C ALA A 44 -4.14 -4.92 14.02
N ALA A 45 -3.75 -5.70 15.02
CA ALA A 45 -3.75 -5.27 16.43
C ALA A 45 -2.67 -4.22 16.75
N GLN A 46 -1.59 -4.21 15.97
CA GLN A 46 -0.49 -3.26 16.08
C GLN A 46 -0.72 -1.99 15.26
N TRP A 47 -1.77 -1.95 14.43
CA TRP A 47 -2.08 -0.80 13.61
C TRP A 47 -2.42 0.43 14.47
N ARG A 48 -1.86 1.58 14.10
CA ARG A 48 -2.01 2.89 14.76
C ARG A 48 -2.14 4.00 13.72
N GLY A 49 -2.79 3.72 12.59
CA GLY A 49 -3.08 4.69 11.53
C GLY A 49 -1.81 5.34 10.98
N HIS A 50 -1.82 6.67 10.87
CA HIS A 50 -0.71 7.44 10.30
C HIS A 50 0.65 7.18 10.96
N ALA A 51 0.68 6.92 12.27
CA ALA A 51 1.93 6.61 12.97
C ALA A 51 2.57 5.30 12.47
N THR A 52 1.75 4.32 12.09
CA THR A 52 2.22 3.08 11.48
C THR A 52 2.77 3.32 10.08
N MET A 53 2.14 4.20 9.29
CA MET A 53 2.61 4.55 7.95
C MET A 53 3.96 5.26 7.97
N GLU A 54 4.19 6.20 8.89
CA GLU A 54 5.52 6.82 9.08
C GLU A 54 6.57 5.81 9.54
N GLY A 55 6.18 4.86 10.40
CA GLY A 55 7.04 3.75 10.80
C GLY A 55 7.44 2.86 9.62
N LEU A 56 6.50 2.52 8.74
CA LEU A 56 6.74 1.74 7.53
C LEU A 56 7.66 2.49 6.55
N LYS A 57 7.41 3.78 6.32
CA LYS A 57 8.29 4.65 5.52
C LYS A 57 9.72 4.64 6.07
N THR A 58 9.88 4.80 7.37
CA THR A 58 11.19 4.76 8.04
C THR A 58 11.85 3.39 7.84
N PHE A 59 11.12 2.30 8.08
CA PHE A 59 11.60 0.93 7.91
C PHE A 59 12.11 0.65 6.48
N TYR A 60 11.36 1.06 5.44
CA TYR A 60 11.81 0.88 4.06
C TYR A 60 12.99 1.79 3.72
N SER A 61 12.98 3.04 4.19
CA SER A 61 14.12 3.95 4.04
C SER A 61 15.39 3.38 4.69
N ASP A 62 15.29 2.77 5.88
CA ASP A 62 16.41 2.15 6.59
C ASP A 62 16.96 0.90 5.88
N LYS A 63 16.17 0.28 4.99
CA LYS A 63 16.66 -0.76 4.07
C LYS A 63 17.48 -0.20 2.89
N GLY A 64 17.61 1.12 2.80
CA GLY A 64 18.22 1.82 1.68
C GLY A 64 17.31 1.92 0.45
N TRP A 65 16.00 1.69 0.61
CA TRP A 65 15.04 1.83 -0.47
C TRP A 65 14.62 3.29 -0.64
N ASP A 66 14.29 3.67 -1.86
CA ASP A 66 13.80 5.01 -2.20
C ASP A 66 12.28 5.05 -2.43
N ALA A 67 11.59 3.93 -2.28
CA ALA A 67 10.14 3.80 -2.29
C ALA A 67 9.71 2.54 -1.51
N GLY A 68 8.41 2.35 -1.32
CA GLY A 68 7.83 1.13 -0.76
C GLY A 68 6.68 0.60 -1.62
N PRO A 69 5.82 -0.26 -1.05
CA PRO A 69 4.53 -0.59 -1.64
C PRO A 69 3.64 0.65 -1.79
N HIS A 70 2.65 0.58 -2.68
CA HIS A 70 1.80 1.74 -2.99
C HIS A 70 0.68 1.85 -1.96
N LEU A 71 -0.07 0.77 -1.76
CA LEU A 71 -1.27 0.76 -0.92
C LEU A 71 -1.15 -0.23 0.23
N PHE A 72 -1.79 0.11 1.34
CA PHE A 72 -1.94 -0.72 2.52
C PHE A 72 -3.42 -0.84 2.86
N ILE A 73 -3.94 -2.07 2.90
CA ILE A 73 -5.30 -2.35 3.39
C ILE A 73 -5.20 -2.62 4.89
N ALA A 74 -5.75 -1.70 5.69
CA ALA A 74 -5.62 -1.68 7.13
C ALA A 74 -6.98 -1.69 7.85
N PRO A 75 -7.03 -1.95 9.17
CA PRO A 75 -8.30 -2.04 9.90
C PRO A 75 -9.17 -0.79 9.86
N ASP A 76 -8.58 0.37 9.57
CA ASP A 76 -9.23 1.67 9.50
C ASP A 76 -9.40 2.20 8.06
N GLY A 77 -9.10 1.41 7.03
CA GLY A 77 -9.28 1.77 5.63
C GLY A 77 -8.05 1.48 4.77
N ILE A 78 -7.92 2.21 3.67
CA ILE A 78 -6.84 2.07 2.69
C ILE A 78 -5.88 3.24 2.83
N TRP A 79 -4.60 2.95 2.93
CA TRP A 79 -3.54 3.94 3.04
C TRP A 79 -2.63 3.92 1.82
N GLN A 80 -2.23 5.08 1.33
CA GLN A 80 -1.14 5.22 0.35
C GLN A 80 0.17 5.45 1.09
N LEU A 81 1.27 4.87 0.58
CA LEU A 81 2.63 5.25 0.95
C LEU A 81 3.33 5.87 -0.25
N THR A 82 3.63 5.07 -1.27
CA THR A 82 4.30 5.55 -2.49
C THR A 82 3.28 6.15 -3.45
N PRO A 83 3.55 7.33 -4.05
CA PRO A 83 2.67 7.95 -5.04
C PRO A 83 2.33 6.97 -6.18
N MET A 84 1.04 6.79 -6.49
CA MET A 84 0.59 5.77 -7.46
C MET A 84 1.08 5.99 -8.90
N ASN A 85 1.52 7.20 -9.24
CA ASN A 85 2.09 7.54 -10.54
C ASN A 85 3.59 7.22 -10.67
N LEU A 86 4.24 6.78 -9.60
CA LEU A 86 5.66 6.41 -9.57
C LEU A 86 5.82 4.90 -9.33
N PRO A 87 6.88 4.26 -9.83
CA PRO A 87 7.20 2.89 -9.45
C PRO A 87 7.49 2.76 -7.96
N GLY A 88 6.98 1.69 -7.34
CA GLY A 88 7.26 1.30 -5.96
C GLY A 88 8.24 0.12 -5.86
N ILE A 89 8.63 -0.23 -4.62
CA ILE A 89 9.48 -1.39 -4.33
C ILE A 89 8.71 -2.37 -3.44
N HIS A 90 8.39 -3.55 -4.00
CA HIS A 90 7.59 -4.58 -3.33
C HIS A 90 7.89 -6.02 -3.80
N ALA A 91 8.15 -6.25 -5.09
CA ALA A 91 8.25 -7.61 -5.64
C ALA A 91 9.17 -7.74 -6.88
N GLY A 92 10.44 -7.34 -6.77
CA GLY A 92 11.46 -7.59 -7.79
C GLY A 92 11.02 -7.17 -9.20
N ARG A 93 10.90 -8.13 -10.13
CA ARG A 93 10.48 -7.86 -11.52
C ARG A 93 9.10 -7.19 -11.65
N CYS A 94 8.22 -7.39 -10.67
CA CYS A 94 6.88 -6.81 -10.71
C CYS A 94 6.90 -5.30 -10.40
N ASN A 95 7.97 -4.76 -9.80
CA ASN A 95 8.09 -3.33 -9.49
C ASN A 95 7.94 -2.44 -10.75
N ALA A 96 8.36 -2.95 -11.91
CA ALA A 96 8.34 -2.20 -13.16
C ALA A 96 6.94 -2.09 -13.82
N ALA A 97 5.97 -2.87 -13.35
CA ALA A 97 4.66 -2.97 -14.02
C ALA A 97 3.47 -3.13 -13.07
N HIS A 98 3.66 -3.33 -11.76
CA HIS A 98 2.57 -3.57 -10.84
C HIS A 98 2.52 -2.55 -9.71
N TRP A 99 1.30 -2.24 -9.27
CA TRP A 99 1.11 -1.69 -7.93
C TRP A 99 1.23 -2.80 -6.88
N GLY A 100 2.15 -2.59 -5.94
CA GLY A 100 2.26 -3.39 -4.72
C GLY A 100 1.21 -2.97 -3.69
N ILE A 101 0.44 -3.93 -3.20
CA ILE A 101 -0.59 -3.76 -2.17
C ILE A 101 -0.26 -4.68 -1.00
N GLU A 102 -0.19 -4.11 0.19
CA GLU A 102 0.06 -4.83 1.44
C GLU A 102 -1.20 -4.92 2.29
N VAL A 103 -1.65 -6.11 2.62
CA VAL A 103 -2.73 -6.28 3.59
C VAL A 103 -2.12 -6.36 4.99
N CYS A 104 -2.53 -5.45 5.89
CA CYS A 104 -2.01 -5.39 7.25
C CYS A 104 -2.38 -6.67 8.03
N GLY A 105 -1.39 -7.50 8.35
CA GLY A 105 -1.60 -8.78 9.03
C GLY A 105 -0.53 -9.82 8.77
N ASN A 106 -0.57 -10.89 9.56
CA ASN A 106 0.21 -12.10 9.32
C ASN A 106 -0.73 -13.24 8.91
N TYR A 107 -0.93 -13.35 7.60
CA TYR A 107 -1.79 -14.37 7.01
C TYR A 107 -1.11 -15.72 6.71
N ASN A 108 0.13 -15.90 7.19
CA ASN A 108 0.70 -17.24 7.30
C ASN A 108 0.11 -17.99 8.51
N ALA A 109 -0.39 -17.26 9.51
CA ALA A 109 -0.88 -17.81 10.78
C ALA A 109 -2.42 -17.91 10.85
N ALA A 110 -3.15 -17.10 10.10
CA ALA A 110 -4.61 -17.08 10.07
C ALA A 110 -5.12 -16.55 8.72
N PRO A 111 -6.36 -16.87 8.29
CA PRO A 111 -6.92 -16.28 7.08
C PRO A 111 -7.17 -14.77 7.22
N TRP A 112 -7.25 -14.09 6.08
CA TRP A 112 -7.68 -12.70 5.98
C TRP A 112 -9.12 -12.57 6.51
N PRO A 113 -9.39 -11.78 7.57
CA PRO A 113 -10.75 -11.60 8.08
C PRO A 113 -11.65 -10.86 7.08
N GLN A 114 -12.93 -11.23 7.06
CA GLN A 114 -13.90 -10.79 6.07
C GLN A 114 -14.04 -9.27 5.97
N ASN A 115 -14.05 -8.56 7.10
CA ASN A 115 -14.19 -7.10 7.13
C ASN A 115 -13.08 -6.36 6.38
N LEU A 116 -11.85 -6.90 6.38
CA LEU A 116 -10.74 -6.34 5.63
C LEU A 116 -10.80 -6.81 4.16
N ALA A 117 -11.33 -8.00 3.88
CA ALA A 117 -11.50 -8.49 2.50
C ALA A 117 -12.56 -7.69 1.73
N GLU A 118 -13.56 -7.15 2.43
CA GLU A 118 -14.57 -6.25 1.88
C GLU A 118 -14.01 -4.85 1.49
N LEU A 119 -12.75 -4.55 1.81
CA LEU A 119 -12.05 -3.32 1.43
C LEU A 119 -11.12 -3.48 0.22
N ALA A 120 -10.94 -4.71 -0.28
CA ALA A 120 -10.05 -5.05 -1.40
C ALA A 120 -10.79 -5.03 -2.75
#